data_AF-A0A061G7M8-F1
#
_entry.id   AF-A0A061G7M8-F1
#
_cell.length_a   1.000
_cell.length_b   1.000
_cell.length_c   1.000
_cell.angle_alpha   90.00
_cell.angle_beta   90.00
_cell.angle_gamma   90.00
#
_symmetry.space_group_name_H-M   'P 1'
#
loop_
_entity.id
_entity.type
_entity.pdbx_description
1 polymer ?
#
loop_
_entity_poly.entity_id
_entity_poly.type
_entity_poly.pdbx_seq_one_letter_code
_entity_poly.pdbx_strand_id
1 'polypeptide(L)'
;MDKLLPGANTDLIRVIKDVLQKEWEVHFMHIYGEGNMVADYLANYGFVLEESYVVLEQVPTGARKLLMYDMLGVCLSRMIPVQ
;
A
#
# COMPACT_ATOMS: atom_id res chain seq x y z
N MET A 1 -17.16 16.96 -8.16
CA MET A 1 -16.84 17.42 -6.79
C MET A 1 -17.58 16.51 -5.83
N ASP A 2 -17.01 15.34 -5.54
CA ASP A 2 -17.52 14.51 -4.45
C ASP A 2 -16.96 15.08 -3.15
N LYS A 3 -17.81 15.82 -2.44
CA LYS A 3 -17.46 16.28 -1.10
C LYS A 3 -17.45 15.05 -0.19
N LEU A 4 -16.26 14.63 0.22
CA LEU A 4 -16.06 13.65 1.29
C LEU A 4 -16.96 14.04 2.48
N LEU A 5 -17.97 13.22 2.75
CA LEU A 5 -18.87 13.45 3.88
C LEU A 5 -18.03 13.35 5.18
N PRO A 6 -18.15 14.31 6.11
CA PRO A 6 -17.48 14.22 7.40
C PRO A 6 -17.84 12.89 8.07
N GLY A 7 -16.83 12.06 8.34
CA GLY A 7 -17.01 10.76 8.99
C GLY A 7 -17.18 9.55 8.07
N ALA A 8 -17.09 9.69 6.75
CA ALA A 8 -17.13 8.56 5.81
C ALA A 8 -16.11 7.44 6.11
N ASN A 9 -15.00 7.79 6.77
CA ASN A 9 -13.92 6.86 7.12
C ASN A 9 -13.92 6.45 8.61
N THR A 10 -14.93 6.82 9.40
CA THR A 10 -14.95 6.57 10.85
C THR A 10 -14.88 5.08 11.17
N ASP A 11 -15.54 4.26 10.35
CA ASP A 11 -15.49 2.80 10.50
C ASP A 11 -14.08 2.25 10.27
N LEU A 12 -13.36 2.77 9.27
CA LEU A 12 -11.98 2.37 9.00
C LEU A 12 -11.03 2.76 10.14
N ILE A 13 -11.16 3.99 10.66
CA ILE A 13 -10.35 4.47 11.79
C ILE A 13 -10.59 3.60 13.03
N ARG A 14 -11.84 3.22 13.30
CA ARG A 14 -12.16 2.31 14.41
C ARG A 14 -11.50 0.95 14.22
N VAL A 15 -11.65 0.34 13.05
CA VAL A 15 -11.03 -0.97 12.76
C VAL A 15 -9.51 -0.93 12.90
N ILE A 16 -8.85 0.14 12.42
CA ILE A 16 -7.40 0.31 12.60
C ILE A 16 -7.05 0.36 14.08
N LYS A 17 -7.78 1.15 14.89
CA LYS A 17 -7.57 1.23 16.34
C LYS A 17 -7.77 -0.11 17.04
N ASP A 18 -8.78 -0.87 16.64
CA ASP A 18 -9.05 -2.21 17.21
C ASP A 18 -7.89 -3.18 16.90
N VAL A 19 -7.28 -3.08 15.71
CA VAL A 19 -6.10 -3.86 15.34
C VAL A 19 -4.86 -3.45 16.17
N LEU A 20 -4.69 -2.15 16.42
CA LEU A 20 -3.56 -1.64 17.24
C LEU A 20 -3.62 -2.07 18.71
N GLN A 21 -4.80 -2.43 19.22
CA GLN A 21 -4.97 -2.91 20.60
C GLN A 21 -4.60 -4.39 20.80
N LYS A 22 -4.25 -5.11 19.73
CA LYS A 22 -3.78 -6.49 19.82
C LYS A 22 -2.38 -6.53 20.45
N GLU A 23 -1.96 -7.72 20.87
CA GLU A 23 -0.65 -7.95 21.51
C GLU A 23 0.50 -7.92 20.47
N TRP A 24 0.64 -6.82 19.73
CA TRP A 24 1.64 -6.61 18.69
C TRP A 24 2.51 -5.39 19.01
N GLU A 25 3.77 -5.42 18.60
CA GLU A 25 4.62 -4.23 18.60
C GLU A 25 4.44 -3.49 17.27
N VAL A 26 3.92 -2.26 17.31
CA VAL A 26 3.58 -1.49 16.09
C VAL A 26 4.39 -0.21 16.04
N HIS A 27 5.06 0.03 14.92
CA HIS A 27 5.80 1.25 14.61
C HIS A 27 5.18 1.95 13.41
N PHE A 28 4.85 3.24 13.56
CA PHE A 28 4.42 4.08 12.44
C PHE A 28 5.62 4.77 11.82
N MET A 29 5.88 4.48 10.55
CA MET A 29 6.94 5.11 9.78
C MET A 29 6.35 5.76 8.54
N HIS A 30 6.72 7.01 8.29
CA HIS A 30 6.39 7.68 7.04
C HIS A 30 7.45 7.34 6.00
N ILE A 31 7.03 6.83 4.84
CA ILE A 31 7.90 6.49 3.72
C ILE A 31 7.31 7.05 2.42
N TYR A 32 8.17 7.49 1.52
CA TYR A 32 7.76 7.86 0.18
C TYR A 32 7.25 6.63 -0.59
N GLY A 33 6.30 6.82 -1.51
CA GLY A 33 5.76 5.71 -2.30
C GLY A 33 6.83 4.97 -3.11
N GLU A 34 7.92 5.65 -3.48
CA GLU A 34 9.12 5.08 -4.09
C GLU A 34 9.87 4.11 -3.19
N GLY A 35 9.81 4.31 -1.87
CA GLY A 35 10.35 3.37 -0.89
C GLY A 35 9.41 2.20 -0.60
N ASN A 36 8.21 2.20 -1.16
CA ASN A 36 7.20 1.15 -0.95
C ASN A 36 6.51 0.74 -2.26
N MET A 37 7.29 0.61 -3.34
CA MET A 37 6.77 0.35 -4.70
C MET A 37 5.98 -0.96 -4.80
N VAL A 38 6.37 -1.99 -4.06
CA VAL A 38 5.66 -3.28 -4.07
C VAL A 38 4.26 -3.13 -3.48
N ALA A 39 4.11 -2.43 -2.36
CA ALA A 39 2.79 -2.20 -1.76
C ALA A 39 1.91 -1.30 -2.66
N ASP A 40 2.49 -0.26 -3.26
CA ASP A 40 1.78 0.61 -4.21
C ASP A 40 1.28 -0.21 -5.43
N TYR A 41 2.14 -1.07 -5.99
CA TYR A 41 1.74 -1.98 -7.06
C TYR A 41 0.61 -2.92 -6.63
N LEU A 42 0.70 -3.55 -5.44
CA LEU A 42 -0.30 -4.50 -4.98
C LEU A 42 -1.65 -3.83 -4.66
N ALA A 43 -1.64 -2.61 -4.13
CA ALA A 43 -2.86 -1.84 -3.91
C ALA A 43 -3.59 -1.55 -5.24
N ASN A 44 -2.84 -1.12 -6.26
CA ASN A 44 -3.38 -0.90 -7.60
C ASN A 44 -3.82 -2.20 -8.28
N TYR A 45 -3.04 -3.27 -8.11
CA TYR A 45 -3.37 -4.58 -8.66
C TYR A 45 -4.68 -5.10 -8.07
N GLY A 46 -4.86 -5.03 -6.75
CA GLY A 46 -6.08 -5.45 -6.06
C GLY A 46 -7.31 -4.63 -6.46
N PHE A 47 -7.16 -3.35 -6.77
CA PHE A 47 -8.26 -2.52 -7.27
C PHE A 47 -8.81 -2.99 -8.63
N VAL A 48 -7.95 -3.61 -9.45
CA VAL A 48 -8.33 -4.12 -10.79
C VAL A 48 -8.89 -5.54 -10.71
N LEU A 49 -8.67 -6.26 -9.61
CA LEU A 49 -9.24 -7.59 -9.42
C LEU A 49 -10.75 -7.50 -9.19
N GLU A 50 -11.50 -8.43 -9.80
CA GLU A 50 -12.96 -8.50 -9.66
C GLU A 50 -13.36 -9.19 -8.35
N GLU A 51 -12.48 -10.01 -7.79
CA GLU A 51 -12.70 -10.75 -6.57
C GLU A 51 -12.45 -9.89 -5.32
N SER A 52 -13.29 -10.06 -4.30
CA SER A 52 -13.14 -9.37 -3.01
C SER A 52 -11.92 -9.81 -2.20
N TYR A 53 -11.37 -10.99 -2.51
CA TYR A 53 -10.22 -11.56 -1.81
C TYR A 53 -9.53 -12.59 -2.70
N VAL A 54 -8.22 -12.44 -2.88
CA VAL A 54 -7.39 -13.36 -3.67
C VAL A 54 -6.13 -13.71 -2.88
N VAL A 55 -5.82 -15.00 -2.78
CA VAL A 55 -4.53 -15.48 -2.28
C VAL A 55 -3.60 -15.66 -3.46
N LEU A 56 -2.48 -14.92 -3.45
CA LEU A 56 -1.47 -15.00 -4.50
C LEU A 56 -0.42 -16.04 -4.10
N GLU A 57 -0.49 -17.24 -4.69
CA GLU A 57 0.53 -18.28 -4.47
C GLU A 57 1.87 -17.94 -5.12
N GLN A 58 1.86 -17.08 -6.14
CA GLN A 58 3.05 -16.59 -6.84
C GLN A 58 3.02 -15.08 -6.95
N VAL A 59 4.22 -14.47 -6.99
CA VAL A 59 4.38 -13.03 -7.19
C VAL A 59 3.80 -12.64 -8.56
N PRO A 60 2.88 -11.66 -8.64
CA PRO A 60 2.38 -11.16 -9.91
C PRO A 60 3.52 -10.69 -10.82
N THR A 61 3.40 -10.92 -12.13
CA THR A 61 4.48 -10.61 -13.08
C THR A 61 4.96 -9.16 -13.00
N GLY A 62 4.05 -8.20 -12.77
CA GLY A 62 4.41 -6.79 -12.62
C GLY A 62 5.14 -6.45 -11.32
N ALA A 63 4.94 -7.22 -10.24
CA ALA A 63 5.61 -7.02 -8.95
C ALA A 63 7.03 -7.61 -8.91
N ARG A 64 7.34 -8.62 -9.75
CA ARG A 64 8.60 -9.38 -9.66
C ARG A 64 9.85 -8.49 -9.70
N LYS A 65 9.86 -7.49 -10.59
CA LYS A 65 10.98 -6.56 -10.73
C LYS A 65 11.09 -5.60 -9.53
N LEU A 66 9.96 -5.15 -9.01
CA LEU A 66 9.88 -4.27 -7.84
C LEU A 66 10.40 -4.99 -6.59
N LEU A 67 10.05 -6.26 -6.42
CA LEU A 67 10.53 -7.09 -5.32
C LEU A 67 12.05 -7.29 -5.38
N MET A 68 12.61 -7.45 -6.58
CA MET A 68 14.07 -7.52 -6.76
C MET A 68 14.76 -6.21 -6.37
N TYR A 69 14.17 -5.06 -6.68
CA TYR A 69 14.70 -3.76 -6.25
C TYR A 69 14.64 -3.58 -4.74
N ASP A 70 13.53 -4.00 -4.11
CA ASP A 70 13.37 -3.97 -2.66
C ASP A 70 14.42 -4.85 -1.97
N MET A 71 14.63 -6.08 -2.45
CA MET A 71 15.66 -6.99 -1.95
C MET A 71 17.07 -6.42 -2.08
N LEU A 72 17.35 -5.66 -3.13
CA LEU A 72 18.65 -5.02 -3.38
C LEU A 72 18.80 -3.66 -2.68
N GLY A 73 17.76 -3.16 -1.98
CA GLY A 73 17.76 -1.83 -1.37
C GLY A 73 17.78 -0.68 -2.38
N VAL A 74 17.35 -0.93 -3.62
CA VAL A 74 17.35 0.07 -4.69
C VAL A 74 16.08 0.91 -4.58
N CYS A 75 16.24 2.19 -4.27
CA CYS A 75 15.17 3.19 -4.35
C CYS A 75 15.45 4.12 -5.53
N LEU A 76 14.51 4.19 -6.48
CA LEU A 76 14.56 5.15 -7.59
C LEU A 76 13.61 6.30 -7.26
N SER A 77 14.15 7.48 -6.97
CA SER A 77 13.33 8.69 -6.80
C SER A 77 12.54 8.95 -8.07
N ARG A 78 11.24 9.26 -7.97
CA ARG A 78 10.49 9.75 -9.13
C ARG A 78 11.04 11.11 -9.51
N MET A 79 11.44 11.28 -10.76
CA MET A 79 11.69 12.62 -11.29
C MET A 79 10.35 13.33 -11.41
N ILE A 80 10.09 14.30 -10.53
CA ILE A 80 8.94 15.19 -10.64
C ILE A 80 9.36 16.34 -11.57
N PRO A 81 8.69 16.53 -12.73
CA PRO A 81 8.97 17.67 -13.58
C PRO A 81 8.69 18.96 -12.80
N VAL A 82 9.63 19.91 -12.83
CA VAL A 82 9.39 21.25 -12.32
C VAL A 82 8.49 21.95 -13.34
N GLN A 83 7.29 22.36 -12.90
CA GLN A 83 6.35 23.14 -13.70
C GLN A 83 6.79 24.60 -13.80
#